data_AF-A0A7C1M0B0-F1
#
_entry.id   AF-A0A7C1M0B0-F1
#
_cell.length_a   1.000
_cell.length_b   1.000
_cell.length_c   1.000
_cell.angle_alpha   90.00
_cell.angle_beta   90.00
_cell.angle_gamma   90.00
#
_symmetry.space_group_name_H-M   'P 1'
#
loop_
_entity.id
_entity.type
_entity.pdbx_description
1 polymer ?
#
loop_
_entity_poly.entity_id
_entity_poly.type
_entity_poly.pdbx_seq_one_letter_code
_entity_poly.pdbx_strand_id
1 'polypeptide(L)'
;MKDRAKKINYCTHSNLNDLSFGGSNNDNKFIVSIPSKFKINKVFPNRNKDNSVSILNSLKMVLKLVALSTKLHQIFVIRGTRPGFIPILLKKFMKHKVVLNMGCTPFSTIERRAFYKNLSYKIKNNILTKIFLKLEFQFEKLLVRKADIIFVENVQARMIVSKFGGDSSKFVLIPYYVQKYFLTTKNLPYELKNGDPLIIGYTGRFHKYDKLEPLIDAIKILKEKGFPIILKLIGDGPTKIENQKKVMYLDLKDEIIFLGSQKHQNVSKIIDTEHVLVLPMVKNICPSTIPIKMLEGVIKGKIILTNNSGNIKSLFNPYYDLV
;
A
#
# COMPACT_ATOMS: atom_id res chain seq x y z
N MET A 1 9.83 12.68 16.58
CA MET A 1 9.20 11.34 16.73
C MET A 1 7.92 11.33 17.60
N LYS A 2 7.19 12.46 17.79
CA LYS A 2 6.04 12.52 18.72
C LYS A 2 4.64 12.88 18.16
N ASP A 3 4.48 13.20 16.86
CA ASP A 3 3.16 13.67 16.35
C ASP A 3 2.51 12.84 15.22
N ARG A 4 2.86 11.56 15.08
CA ARG A 4 2.18 10.69 14.08
C ARG A 4 1.08 9.78 14.64
N ALA A 5 0.65 9.99 15.88
CA ALA A 5 -0.64 9.47 16.34
C ALA A 5 -1.77 10.38 15.82
N LYS A 6 -1.96 10.44 14.49
CA LYS A 6 -3.11 11.14 13.92
C LYS A 6 -4.37 10.37 14.30
N LYS A 7 -5.15 10.95 15.22
CA LYS A 7 -6.52 10.58 15.57
C LYS A 7 -7.30 10.31 14.27
N ILE A 8 -7.75 9.09 14.04
CA ILE A 8 -8.71 8.82 12.96
C ILE A 8 -10.08 9.14 13.53
N ASN A 9 -10.39 10.44 13.53
CA ASN A 9 -11.72 10.94 13.84
C ASN A 9 -12.63 10.80 12.62
N TYR A 10 -13.90 10.48 12.89
CA TYR A 10 -14.99 10.41 11.93
C TYR A 10 -15.04 11.68 11.06
N CYS A 11 -15.07 11.52 9.73
CA CYS A 11 -15.16 12.68 8.83
C CYS A 11 -16.39 12.55 7.92
N THR A 12 -17.27 13.55 7.98
CA THR A 12 -18.14 13.93 6.89
C THR A 12 -17.39 14.96 6.04
N HIS A 13 -16.80 14.54 4.92
CA HIS A 13 -16.10 15.35 3.90
C HIS A 13 -14.94 16.29 4.34
N SER A 14 -14.90 16.81 5.56
CA SER A 14 -13.85 17.71 6.07
C SER A 14 -12.79 16.95 6.84
N ASN A 15 -11.51 17.21 6.53
CA ASN A 15 -10.26 16.69 7.12
C ASN A 15 -9.60 15.49 6.42
N LEU A 16 -9.78 15.37 5.10
CA LEU A 16 -9.16 14.32 4.29
C LEU A 16 -7.73 14.63 3.80
N ASN A 17 -7.31 15.90 3.85
CA ASN A 17 -5.98 16.34 3.40
C ASN A 17 -4.84 15.96 4.36
N ASP A 18 -5.18 15.43 5.54
CA ASP A 18 -4.23 15.15 6.62
C ASP A 18 -3.67 13.73 6.62
N LEU A 19 -4.16 12.83 5.76
CA LEU A 19 -3.76 11.41 5.79
C LEU A 19 -2.56 11.14 4.86
N SER A 20 -1.35 11.17 5.41
CA SER A 20 -0.09 10.97 4.68
C SER A 20 0.26 9.49 4.42
N PHE A 21 -0.66 8.72 3.85
CA PHE A 21 -0.39 7.33 3.45
C PHE A 21 -0.90 7.06 2.03
N GLY A 22 -0.05 6.49 1.16
CA GLY A 22 -0.36 6.28 -0.26
C GLY A 22 -1.69 5.55 -0.51
N GLY A 23 -1.98 4.49 0.26
CA GLY A 23 -3.25 3.79 0.17
C GLY A 23 -4.47 4.63 0.57
N SER A 24 -4.35 5.51 1.56
CA SER A 24 -5.44 6.38 2.03
C SER A 24 -5.74 7.51 1.04
N ASN A 25 -4.72 8.00 0.33
CA ASN A 25 -4.89 8.98 -0.73
C ASN A 25 -5.65 8.43 -1.94
N ASN A 26 -5.37 7.19 -2.36
CA ASN A 26 -6.08 6.56 -3.48
C ASN A 26 -7.56 6.36 -3.16
N ASP A 27 -7.88 5.83 -1.98
CA ASP A 27 -9.27 5.73 -1.52
C ASP A 27 -9.97 7.08 -1.45
N ASN A 28 -9.26 8.12 -1.01
CA ASN A 28 -9.84 9.46 -0.95
C ASN A 28 -10.18 10.00 -2.34
N LYS A 29 -9.28 9.83 -3.32
CA LYS A 29 -9.53 10.21 -4.71
C LYS A 29 -10.67 9.40 -5.32
N PHE A 30 -10.69 8.09 -5.10
CA PHE A 30 -11.80 7.24 -5.51
C PHE A 30 -13.13 7.77 -4.94
N ILE A 31 -13.20 8.05 -3.64
CA ILE A 31 -14.47 8.46 -3.04
C ILE A 31 -14.87 9.88 -3.48
N VAL A 32 -13.92 10.80 -3.67
CA VAL A 32 -14.23 12.14 -4.21
C VAL A 32 -14.70 12.07 -5.67
N SER A 33 -14.32 11.02 -6.43
CA SER A 33 -14.79 10.82 -7.81
C SER A 33 -16.23 10.29 -7.91
N ILE A 34 -16.83 9.82 -6.81
CA ILE A 34 -18.21 9.33 -6.82
C ILE A 34 -19.16 10.55 -6.99
N PRO A 35 -20.07 10.54 -7.98
CA PRO A 35 -20.97 11.67 -8.25
C PRO A 35 -21.76 12.12 -7.02
N SER A 36 -21.91 13.45 -6.85
CA SER A 36 -22.57 14.08 -5.71
C SER A 36 -24.04 13.67 -5.51
N LYS A 37 -24.70 13.17 -6.57
CA LYS A 37 -26.05 12.58 -6.49
C LYS A 37 -26.13 11.35 -5.56
N PHE A 38 -25.01 10.70 -5.27
CA PHE A 38 -24.93 9.63 -4.28
C PHE A 38 -24.56 10.20 -2.91
N LYS A 39 -25.39 9.96 -1.89
CA LYS A 39 -25.02 10.24 -0.49
C LYS A 39 -24.03 9.19 0.01
N ILE A 40 -22.76 9.58 0.16
CA ILE A 40 -21.68 8.67 0.56
C ILE A 40 -21.41 8.81 2.06
N ASN A 41 -21.51 7.71 2.80
CA ASN A 41 -21.09 7.64 4.20
C ASN A 41 -19.78 6.84 4.30
N LYS A 42 -18.72 7.47 4.82
CA LYS A 42 -17.44 6.79 5.09
C LYS A 42 -17.38 6.34 6.55
N VAL A 43 -16.97 5.10 6.79
CA VAL A 43 -16.76 4.58 8.15
C VAL A 43 -15.34 4.02 8.27
N PHE A 44 -14.56 4.60 9.19
CA PHE A 44 -13.22 4.13 9.52
C PHE A 44 -13.13 3.83 11.02
N PRO A 45 -12.48 2.73 11.42
CA PRO A 45 -12.23 2.45 12.83
C PRO A 45 -11.20 3.45 13.40
N ASN A 46 -11.53 4.05 14.53
CA ASN A 46 -10.61 4.90 15.29
C ASN A 46 -9.61 4.01 16.05
N ARG A 47 -8.30 4.21 15.83
CA ARG A 47 -7.23 3.50 16.54
C ARG A 47 -6.70 4.37 17.68
N ASN A 48 -6.47 3.76 18.83
CA ASN A 48 -5.84 4.43 19.96
C ASN A 48 -4.34 4.69 19.66
N LYS A 49 -3.67 5.50 20.49
CA LYS A 49 -2.24 5.87 20.33
C LYS A 49 -1.29 4.66 20.21
N ASP A 50 -1.69 3.52 20.75
CA ASP A 50 -1.01 2.22 20.77
C ASP A 50 -1.43 1.30 19.61
N ASN A 51 -2.17 1.80 18.61
CA ASN A 51 -2.77 1.02 17.53
C ASN A 51 -3.79 -0.04 18.00
N SER A 52 -4.20 -0.05 19.27
CA SER A 52 -5.27 -0.93 19.74
C SER A 52 -6.63 -0.41 19.29
N VAL A 53 -7.57 -1.34 19.09
CA VAL A 53 -8.94 -1.03 18.75
C VAL A 53 -9.71 -0.89 20.06
N SER A 54 -10.19 0.32 20.37
CA SER A 54 -11.06 0.54 21.53
C SER A 54 -12.40 -0.18 21.35
N ILE A 55 -12.79 -1.01 22.33
CA ILE A 55 -14.07 -1.73 22.34
C ILE A 55 -15.22 -0.74 22.27
N LEU A 56 -15.16 0.35 23.06
CA LEU A 56 -16.19 1.40 23.06
C LEU A 56 -16.31 2.08 21.70
N ASN A 57 -15.19 2.34 21.02
CA ASN A 57 -15.21 2.91 19.67
C ASN A 57 -15.73 1.92 18.62
N SER A 58 -15.45 0.63 18.79
CA SER A 58 -16.01 -0.43 17.94
C SER A 58 -17.52 -0.52 18.12
N LEU A 59 -18.01 -0.46 19.36
CA LEU A 59 -19.44 -0.43 19.64
C LEU A 59 -20.12 0.81 19.06
N LYS A 60 -19.52 2.01 19.25
CA LYS A 60 -19.98 3.25 18.61
C LYS A 60 -20.00 3.14 17.08
N MET A 61 -19.01 2.46 16.48
CA MET A 61 -18.97 2.20 15.05
C MET A 61 -20.11 1.28 14.62
N VAL A 62 -20.36 0.17 15.34
CA VAL A 62 -21.48 -0.74 15.06
C VAL A 62 -22.81 0.00 15.16
N LEU A 63 -23.05 0.73 16.25
CA LEU A 63 -24.28 1.51 16.46
C LEU A 63 -24.48 2.56 15.37
N LYS A 64 -23.41 3.26 14.98
CA LYS A 64 -23.46 4.25 13.89
C LYS A 64 -23.72 3.58 12.54
N LEU A 65 -23.13 2.42 12.27
CA LEU A 65 -23.41 1.64 11.06
C LEU A 65 -24.86 1.21 11.03
N VAL A 66 -25.41 0.70 12.13
CA VAL A 66 -26.83 0.37 12.28
C VAL A 66 -27.70 1.60 12.04
N ALA A 67 -27.40 2.74 12.67
CA ALA A 67 -28.17 3.98 12.51
C ALA A 67 -28.07 4.60 11.09
N LEU A 68 -26.95 4.42 10.39
CA LEU A 68 -26.83 4.83 8.98
C LEU A 68 -27.63 3.91 8.07
N SER A 69 -27.68 2.62 8.42
CA SER A 69 -28.34 1.58 7.67
C SER A 69 -29.87 1.75 7.60
N THR A 70 -30.48 2.47 8.56
CA THR A 70 -31.93 2.75 8.54
C THR A 70 -32.35 3.87 7.58
N LYS A 71 -31.42 4.55 6.89
CA LYS A 71 -31.73 5.68 6.01
C LYS A 71 -31.88 5.25 4.54
N LEU A 72 -33.06 5.49 3.95
CA LEU A 72 -33.39 5.21 2.54
C LEU A 72 -32.37 5.83 1.55
N HIS A 73 -31.84 5.00 0.63
CA HIS A 73 -30.91 5.36 -0.48
C HIS A 73 -29.42 5.59 -0.14
N GLN A 74 -28.77 4.61 0.48
CA GLN A 74 -27.32 4.65 0.73
C GLN A 74 -26.54 3.54 0.01
N ILE A 75 -25.35 3.91 -0.49
CA ILE A 75 -24.31 3.01 -0.94
C ILE A 75 -23.27 2.92 0.17
N PHE A 76 -22.96 1.72 0.63
CA PHE A 76 -21.86 1.51 1.58
C PHE A 76 -20.58 1.21 0.82
N VAL A 77 -19.65 2.16 0.78
CA VAL A 77 -18.30 1.95 0.25
C VAL A 77 -17.40 1.52 1.39
N ILE A 78 -16.89 0.28 1.32
CA ILE A 78 -16.18 -0.36 2.40
C ILE A 78 -14.75 -0.65 1.97
N ARG A 79 -13.75 -0.06 2.64
CA ARG A 79 -12.35 -0.41 2.41
C ARG A 79 -11.96 -1.64 3.22
N GLY A 80 -11.57 -2.69 2.52
CA GLY A 80 -11.17 -3.95 3.10
C GLY A 80 -12.35 -4.70 3.72
N THR A 81 -12.05 -5.87 4.24
CA THR A 81 -13.07 -6.86 4.62
C THR A 81 -13.59 -6.68 6.05
N ARG A 82 -12.75 -6.26 7.00
CA ARG A 82 -13.12 -6.11 8.41
C ARG A 82 -14.30 -5.15 8.64
N PRO A 83 -14.33 -3.94 8.07
CA PRO A 83 -15.43 -2.99 8.30
C PRO A 83 -16.73 -3.44 7.61
N GLY A 84 -16.66 -4.42 6.71
CA GLY A 84 -17.81 -4.94 5.96
C GLY A 84 -18.73 -5.87 6.72
N PHE A 85 -18.32 -6.33 7.90
CA PHE A 85 -19.08 -7.30 8.68
C PHE A 85 -20.49 -6.84 9.03
N ILE A 86 -20.66 -5.62 9.57
CA ILE A 86 -21.99 -5.12 9.95
C ILE A 86 -22.83 -4.78 8.71
N PRO A 87 -22.33 -4.02 7.72
CA PRO A 87 -23.12 -3.68 6.53
C PRO A 87 -23.63 -4.91 5.77
N ILE A 88 -22.85 -6.00 5.69
CA ILE A 88 -23.27 -7.19 4.96
C ILE A 88 -24.35 -8.00 5.67
N LEU A 89 -24.33 -8.02 7.00
CA LEU A 89 -25.37 -8.68 7.80
C LEU A 89 -26.69 -7.94 7.69
N LEU A 90 -26.64 -6.60 7.76
CA LEU A 90 -27.82 -5.75 7.69
C LEU A 90 -28.38 -5.66 6.27
N LYS A 91 -27.58 -5.94 5.24
CA LYS A 91 -27.98 -5.89 3.82
C LYS A 91 -29.29 -6.62 3.53
N LYS A 92 -29.56 -7.76 4.17
CA LYS A 92 -30.82 -8.52 3.96
C LYS A 92 -32.07 -7.75 4.39
N PHE A 93 -31.94 -6.85 5.36
CA PHE A 93 -33.05 -6.10 5.95
C PHE A 93 -33.27 -4.74 5.26
N MET A 94 -32.47 -4.40 4.24
CA MET A 94 -32.44 -3.05 3.67
C MET A 94 -32.19 -3.07 2.16
N LYS A 95 -32.79 -2.13 1.41
CA LYS A 95 -32.57 -1.97 -0.05
C LYS A 95 -31.24 -1.27 -0.39
N HIS A 96 -30.14 -1.59 0.30
CA HIS A 96 -28.84 -0.93 0.13
C HIS A 96 -27.86 -1.75 -0.72
N LYS A 97 -27.04 -1.05 -1.53
CA LYS A 97 -25.91 -1.65 -2.25
C LYS A 97 -24.64 -1.58 -1.40
N VAL A 98 -23.98 -2.72 -1.23
CA VAL A 98 -22.67 -2.85 -0.59
C VAL A 98 -21.59 -2.91 -1.66
N VAL A 99 -20.72 -1.91 -1.65
CA VAL A 99 -19.60 -1.76 -2.55
C VAL A 99 -18.31 -2.02 -1.78
N LEU A 100 -17.64 -3.10 -2.12
CA LEU A 100 -16.45 -3.56 -1.43
C LEU A 100 -15.20 -3.12 -2.18
N ASN A 101 -14.43 -2.18 -1.62
CA ASN A 101 -13.12 -1.81 -2.11
C ASN A 101 -12.04 -2.69 -1.46
N MET A 102 -11.50 -3.62 -2.22
CA MET A 102 -10.48 -4.57 -1.75
C MET A 102 -9.10 -3.91 -1.58
N GLY A 103 -8.86 -2.77 -2.23
CA GLY A 103 -7.59 -2.05 -2.19
C GLY A 103 -6.40 -2.91 -2.65
N CYS A 104 -5.24 -2.66 -2.05
CA CYS A 104 -3.98 -3.33 -2.41
C CYS A 104 -3.86 -4.76 -1.87
N THR A 105 -4.54 -5.07 -0.78
CA THR A 105 -4.50 -6.38 -0.13
C THR A 105 -5.92 -6.88 0.09
N PRO A 106 -6.43 -7.77 -0.78
CA PRO A 106 -7.84 -8.13 -0.79
C PRO A 106 -8.31 -8.82 0.50
N PHE A 107 -7.41 -9.56 1.15
CA PHE A 107 -7.70 -10.25 2.41
C PHE A 107 -6.69 -9.85 3.47
N SER A 108 -7.19 -9.30 4.58
CA SER A 108 -6.36 -8.86 5.71
C SER A 108 -5.66 -10.03 6.40
N THR A 109 -6.22 -11.25 6.30
CA THR A 109 -5.60 -12.46 6.84
C THR A 109 -4.47 -12.97 5.95
N ILE A 110 -4.61 -12.88 4.62
CA ILE A 110 -3.55 -13.22 3.66
C ILE A 110 -2.38 -12.24 3.82
N GLU A 111 -2.68 -10.95 3.90
CA GLU A 111 -1.68 -9.90 4.16
C GLU A 111 -0.91 -10.19 5.44
N ARG A 112 -1.63 -10.43 6.56
CA ARG A 112 -0.97 -10.77 7.83
C ARG A 112 -0.08 -11.99 7.70
N ARG A 113 -0.55 -13.07 7.07
CA ARG A 113 0.27 -14.29 6.88
C ARG A 113 1.52 -14.01 6.05
N ALA A 114 1.40 -13.23 4.98
CA ALA A 114 2.54 -12.86 4.13
C ALA A 114 3.56 -12.00 4.90
N PHE A 115 3.09 -10.99 5.65
CA PHE A 115 3.96 -10.20 6.52
C PHE A 115 4.57 -11.05 7.63
N TYR A 116 3.81 -11.92 8.30
CA TYR A 116 4.31 -12.77 9.38
C TYR A 116 5.41 -13.72 8.94
N LYS A 117 5.24 -14.36 7.77
CA LYS A 117 6.27 -15.24 7.19
C LYS A 117 7.57 -14.48 6.92
N ASN A 118 7.48 -13.20 6.55
CA ASN A 118 8.61 -12.43 6.02
C ASN A 118 9.22 -11.42 7.01
N LEU A 119 8.53 -11.00 8.06
CA LEU A 119 8.95 -9.96 9.01
C LEU A 119 9.44 -10.50 10.37
N SER A 120 9.56 -11.82 10.54
CA SER A 120 9.89 -12.42 11.85
C SER A 120 8.96 -11.96 12.97
N TYR A 121 7.70 -11.65 12.64
CA TYR A 121 6.73 -11.19 13.63
C TYR A 121 6.28 -12.40 14.46
N LYS A 122 6.62 -12.42 15.75
CA LYS A 122 6.15 -13.45 16.68
C LYS A 122 4.64 -13.29 16.88
N ILE A 123 3.84 -14.14 16.25
CA ILE A 123 2.43 -14.31 16.63
C ILE A 123 2.45 -14.90 18.04
N LYS A 124 1.65 -14.36 18.97
CA LYS A 124 1.29 -15.11 20.19
C LYS A 124 0.61 -16.40 19.74
N ASN A 125 1.36 -17.50 19.74
CA ASN A 125 0.98 -18.80 19.19
C ASN A 125 -0.02 -19.52 20.12
N ASN A 126 -1.09 -18.85 20.47
CA ASN A 126 -2.17 -19.39 21.28
C ASN A 126 -3.32 -19.85 20.36
N ILE A 127 -4.03 -20.90 20.77
CA ILE A 127 -5.12 -21.55 20.04
C ILE A 127 -6.23 -20.55 19.68
N LEU A 128 -6.54 -19.63 20.61
CA LEU A 128 -7.52 -18.57 20.42
C LEU A 128 -7.21 -17.68 19.20
N THR A 129 -5.93 -17.33 19.01
CA THR A 129 -5.49 -16.53 17.86
C THR A 129 -5.71 -17.27 16.54
N LYS A 130 -5.46 -18.58 16.52
CA LYS A 130 -5.66 -19.42 15.32
C LYS A 130 -7.15 -19.53 14.97
N ILE A 131 -8.00 -19.73 15.97
CA ILE A 131 -9.47 -19.76 15.80
C ILE A 131 -9.96 -18.42 15.26
N PHE A 132 -9.55 -17.31 15.88
CA PHE A 132 -9.94 -15.97 15.45
C PHE A 132 -9.55 -15.70 14.00
N LEU A 133 -8.30 -16.01 13.60
CA LEU A 133 -7.84 -15.84 12.21
C LEU A 133 -8.64 -16.71 11.22
N LYS A 134 -9.05 -17.92 11.62
CA LYS A 134 -9.87 -18.80 10.79
C LYS A 134 -11.27 -18.23 10.60
N LEU A 135 -11.91 -17.79 11.69
CA LEU A 135 -13.24 -17.15 11.65
C LEU A 135 -13.21 -15.87 10.81
N GLU A 136 -12.22 -15.02 11.05
CA GLU A 136 -11.99 -13.80 10.29
C GLU A 136 -11.93 -14.10 8.79
N PHE A 137 -11.11 -15.07 8.38
CA PHE A 137 -11.00 -15.46 6.97
C PHE A 137 -12.32 -15.97 6.37
N GLN A 138 -13.13 -16.73 7.11
CA GLN A 138 -14.45 -17.14 6.64
C GLN A 138 -15.38 -15.94 6.41
N PHE A 139 -15.34 -14.93 7.28
CA PHE A 139 -16.10 -13.70 7.11
C PHE A 139 -15.62 -12.89 5.90
N GLU A 140 -14.32 -12.80 5.66
CA GLU A 140 -13.80 -12.13 4.46
C GLU A 140 -14.38 -12.76 3.18
N LYS A 141 -14.45 -14.11 3.11
CA LYS A 141 -15.07 -14.83 1.98
C LYS A 141 -16.57 -14.55 1.86
N LEU A 142 -17.29 -14.55 2.98
CA LEU A 142 -18.72 -14.27 2.99
C LEU A 142 -19.01 -12.86 2.44
N LEU A 143 -18.22 -11.87 2.88
CA LEU A 143 -18.37 -10.49 2.46
C LEU A 143 -18.16 -10.35 0.95
N VAL A 144 -17.09 -10.94 0.42
CA VAL A 144 -16.80 -10.95 -1.01
C VAL A 144 -17.95 -11.56 -1.82
N ARG A 145 -18.51 -12.69 -1.37
CA ARG A 145 -19.65 -13.35 -2.04
C ARG A 145 -20.92 -12.51 -2.04
N LYS A 146 -21.14 -11.74 -0.97
CA LYS A 146 -22.39 -11.00 -0.73
C LYS A 146 -22.33 -9.54 -1.21
N ALA A 147 -21.16 -9.02 -1.55
CA ALA A 147 -21.01 -7.69 -2.13
C ALA A 147 -21.83 -7.55 -3.44
N ASP A 148 -22.33 -6.35 -3.71
CA ASP A 148 -23.02 -6.00 -4.95
C ASP A 148 -22.04 -5.58 -6.04
N ILE A 149 -20.97 -4.88 -5.64
CA ILE A 149 -19.88 -4.44 -6.51
C ILE A 149 -18.58 -4.65 -5.74
N ILE A 150 -17.53 -5.08 -6.44
CA ILE A 150 -16.20 -5.30 -5.86
C ILE A 150 -15.19 -4.46 -6.65
N PHE A 151 -14.57 -3.47 -6.01
CA PHE A 151 -13.44 -2.75 -6.57
C PHE A 151 -12.13 -3.47 -6.27
N VAL A 152 -11.31 -3.58 -7.30
CA VAL A 152 -9.97 -4.16 -7.25
C VAL A 152 -9.01 -3.27 -8.04
N GLU A 153 -7.76 -3.24 -7.64
CA GLU A 153 -6.77 -2.31 -8.21
C GLU A 153 -6.07 -2.84 -9.47
N ASN A 154 -6.09 -4.16 -9.67
CA ASN A 154 -5.45 -4.85 -10.79
C ASN A 154 -6.07 -6.24 -11.02
N VAL A 155 -5.68 -6.88 -12.13
CA VAL A 155 -6.17 -8.21 -12.54
C VAL A 155 -5.83 -9.29 -11.52
N GLN A 156 -4.67 -9.23 -10.88
CA GLN A 156 -4.26 -10.24 -9.89
C GLN A 156 -5.08 -10.15 -8.61
N ALA A 157 -5.38 -8.93 -8.13
CA ALA A 157 -6.35 -8.73 -7.06
C ALA A 157 -7.71 -9.34 -7.44
N ARG A 158 -8.18 -9.13 -8.69
CA ARG A 158 -9.41 -9.78 -9.19
C ARG A 158 -9.33 -11.30 -9.11
N MET A 159 -8.24 -11.92 -9.57
CA MET A 159 -8.03 -13.36 -9.55
C MET A 159 -8.05 -13.92 -8.12
N ILE A 160 -7.33 -13.27 -7.20
CA ILE A 160 -7.31 -13.68 -5.78
C ILE A 160 -8.72 -13.60 -5.18
N VAL A 161 -9.44 -12.50 -5.41
CA VAL A 161 -10.80 -12.33 -4.87
C VAL A 161 -11.77 -13.33 -5.48
N SER A 162 -11.66 -13.61 -6.78
CA SER A 162 -12.48 -14.61 -7.47
C SER A 162 -12.26 -16.01 -6.91
N LYS A 163 -11.01 -16.40 -6.65
CA LYS A 163 -10.65 -17.69 -6.00
C LYS A 163 -11.34 -17.89 -4.65
N PHE A 164 -11.71 -16.81 -3.98
CA PHE A 164 -12.38 -16.85 -2.67
C PHE A 164 -13.89 -16.59 -2.74
N GLY A 165 -14.48 -16.63 -3.93
CA GLY A 165 -15.93 -16.56 -4.17
C GLY A 165 -16.43 -15.19 -4.60
N GLY A 166 -15.55 -14.31 -5.09
CA GLY A 166 -15.98 -13.08 -5.75
C GLY A 166 -16.60 -13.38 -7.10
N ASP A 167 -17.79 -12.83 -7.34
CA ASP A 167 -18.50 -12.97 -8.61
C ASP A 167 -17.84 -12.10 -9.69
N SER A 168 -17.43 -12.73 -10.79
CA SER A 168 -16.71 -12.09 -11.89
C SER A 168 -17.47 -10.92 -12.52
N SER A 169 -18.82 -10.97 -12.50
CA SER A 169 -19.72 -9.95 -13.05
C SER A 169 -19.82 -8.68 -12.20
N LYS A 170 -19.36 -8.74 -10.94
CA LYS A 170 -19.45 -7.63 -9.98
C LYS A 170 -18.16 -6.83 -9.86
N PHE A 171 -17.10 -7.24 -10.55
CA PHE A 171 -15.82 -6.56 -10.44
C PHE A 171 -15.78 -5.30 -11.28
N VAL A 172 -15.22 -4.26 -10.68
CA VAL A 172 -14.82 -3.05 -11.38
C VAL A 172 -13.36 -2.77 -11.05
N LEU A 173 -12.56 -2.60 -12.10
CA LEU A 173 -11.13 -2.33 -12.00
C LEU A 173 -10.92 -0.82 -11.80
N ILE A 174 -10.22 -0.44 -10.74
CA ILE A 174 -9.85 0.95 -10.48
C ILE A 174 -8.34 0.98 -10.26
N PRO A 175 -7.54 1.37 -11.25
CA PRO A 175 -6.09 1.30 -11.13
C PRO A 175 -5.53 2.29 -10.10
N TYR A 176 -4.31 2.00 -9.65
CA TYR A 176 -3.56 2.92 -8.79
C TYR A 176 -3.39 4.29 -9.44
N TYR A 177 -3.47 5.32 -8.60
CA TYR A 177 -3.26 6.70 -8.98
C TYR A 177 -1.88 7.20 -8.55
N VAL A 178 -1.27 8.05 -9.39
CA VAL A 178 -0.05 8.82 -9.08
C VAL A 178 -0.41 10.30 -9.05
N GLN A 179 0.19 11.05 -8.11
CA GLN A 179 -0.16 12.45 -7.91
C GLN A 179 0.23 13.34 -9.10
N LYS A 180 -0.62 14.32 -9.44
CA LYS A 180 -0.41 15.24 -10.60
C LYS A 180 0.96 15.91 -10.62
N TYR A 181 1.56 16.22 -9.47
CA TYR A 181 2.89 16.84 -9.40
C TYR A 181 4.05 15.90 -9.80
N PHE A 182 3.79 14.60 -10.01
CA PHE A 182 4.75 13.73 -10.68
C PHE A 182 4.74 13.92 -12.20
N LEU A 183 3.65 14.49 -12.76
CA LEU A 183 3.51 14.77 -14.20
C LEU A 183 4.12 16.12 -14.60
N THR A 184 4.45 16.98 -13.64
CA THR A 184 4.82 18.39 -13.90
C THR A 184 6.28 18.57 -14.31
N THR A 185 7.11 17.53 -14.30
CA THR A 185 8.48 17.64 -14.79
C THR A 185 8.59 17.05 -16.18
N LYS A 186 9.24 17.81 -17.08
CA LYS A 186 9.72 17.27 -18.33
C LYS A 186 10.74 16.18 -17.97
N ASN A 187 10.56 14.97 -18.48
CA ASN A 187 11.60 13.96 -18.50
C ASN A 187 12.78 14.60 -19.25
N LEU A 188 13.73 15.19 -18.52
CA LEU A 188 14.97 15.65 -19.11
C LEU A 188 15.73 14.36 -19.46
N PRO A 189 16.02 14.09 -20.74
CA PRO A 189 16.92 13.02 -21.09
C PRO A 189 18.24 13.34 -20.39
N TYR A 190 18.56 12.57 -19.36
CA TYR A 190 19.86 12.69 -18.70
C TYR A 190 20.84 11.92 -19.58
N GLU A 191 21.62 12.65 -20.37
CA GLU A 191 22.78 12.07 -21.04
C GLU A 191 23.86 11.82 -19.98
N LEU A 192 23.99 10.56 -19.56
CA LEU A 192 25.11 10.11 -18.74
C LEU A 192 26.39 10.21 -19.58
N LYS A 193 27.30 11.10 -19.22
CA LYS A 193 28.63 11.16 -19.83
C LYS A 193 29.53 10.11 -19.21
N ASN A 194 30.59 9.74 -19.93
CA ASN A 194 31.58 8.82 -19.40
C ASN A 194 32.24 9.43 -18.15
N GLY A 195 32.21 8.70 -17.04
CA GLY A 195 32.69 9.16 -15.73
C GLY A 195 31.62 9.76 -14.82
N ASP A 196 30.41 10.07 -15.32
CA ASP A 196 29.31 10.53 -14.46
C ASP A 196 28.83 9.39 -13.54
N PRO A 197 28.50 9.68 -12.27
CA PRO A 197 28.01 8.65 -11.38
C PRO A 197 26.60 8.18 -11.77
N LEU A 198 26.39 6.87 -11.79
CA LEU A 198 25.05 6.31 -11.87
C LEU A 198 24.30 6.55 -10.55
N ILE A 199 23.40 7.53 -10.58
CA ILE A 199 22.48 7.82 -9.48
C ILE A 199 21.33 6.80 -9.43
N ILE A 200 21.31 6.01 -8.36
CA ILE A 200 20.27 5.03 -8.00
C ILE A 200 19.44 5.59 -6.85
N GLY A 201 18.13 5.51 -6.95
CA GLY A 201 17.19 5.93 -5.93
C GLY A 201 16.44 4.78 -5.26
N TYR A 202 16.20 4.91 -3.96
CA TYR A 202 15.23 4.10 -3.25
C TYR A 202 14.33 4.99 -2.39
N THR A 203 13.01 4.75 -2.47
CA THR A 203 12.04 5.35 -1.54
C THR A 203 11.28 4.28 -0.77
N GLY A 204 11.18 4.40 0.56
CA GLY A 204 10.37 3.47 1.35
C GLY A 204 10.44 3.64 2.87
N ARG A 205 10.13 2.57 3.61
CA ARG A 205 9.93 2.58 5.06
C ARG A 205 10.99 1.81 5.86
N PHE A 206 12.06 1.42 5.19
CA PHE A 206 13.24 0.78 5.76
C PHE A 206 12.88 -0.36 6.72
N HIS A 207 11.90 -1.18 6.34
CA HIS A 207 11.59 -2.42 7.06
C HIS A 207 12.50 -3.54 6.55
N LYS A 208 12.60 -4.63 7.31
CA LYS A 208 13.36 -5.82 6.88
C LYS A 208 12.89 -6.38 5.53
N TYR A 209 11.60 -6.22 5.20
CA TYR A 209 11.08 -6.64 3.90
C TYR A 209 11.55 -5.77 2.73
N ASP A 210 12.05 -4.57 2.99
CA ASP A 210 12.59 -3.64 1.98
C ASP A 210 14.03 -3.99 1.57
N LYS A 211 14.65 -5.01 2.19
CA LYS A 211 15.94 -5.59 1.77
C LYS A 211 17.02 -4.56 1.38
N LEU A 212 17.15 -3.50 2.18
CA LEU A 212 18.16 -2.45 1.97
C LEU A 212 19.58 -2.94 2.22
N GLU A 213 19.75 -3.89 3.13
CA GLU A 213 21.08 -4.42 3.45
C GLU A 213 21.76 -5.07 2.22
N PRO A 214 21.13 -6.02 1.48
CA PRO A 214 21.69 -6.53 0.22
C PRO A 214 21.94 -5.45 -0.84
N LEU A 215 21.14 -4.37 -0.84
CA LEU A 215 21.36 -3.25 -1.76
C LEU A 215 22.66 -2.51 -1.41
N ILE A 216 22.95 -2.31 -0.13
CA ILE A 216 24.21 -1.72 0.34
C ILE A 216 25.41 -2.60 -0.06
N ASP A 217 25.28 -3.93 0.08
CA ASP A 217 26.32 -4.86 -0.35
C ASP A 217 26.58 -4.78 -1.87
N ALA A 218 25.53 -4.61 -2.67
CA ALA A 218 25.67 -4.42 -4.11
C ALA A 218 26.41 -3.13 -4.47
N ILE A 219 26.18 -2.04 -3.73
CA ILE A 219 26.92 -0.77 -3.88
C ILE A 219 28.41 -0.97 -3.58
N LYS A 220 28.77 -1.74 -2.54
CA LYS A 220 30.17 -2.07 -2.25
C LYS A 220 30.86 -2.76 -3.43
N ILE A 221 30.22 -3.76 -4.00
CA ILE A 221 30.76 -4.52 -5.15
C ILE A 221 30.97 -3.60 -6.36
N LEU A 222 30.03 -2.69 -6.62
CA LEU A 222 30.14 -1.75 -7.74
C LEU A 222 31.27 -0.73 -7.52
N LYS A 223 31.43 -0.21 -6.30
CA LYS A 223 32.55 0.66 -5.91
C LYS A 223 33.89 -0.03 -6.13
N GLU A 224 34.03 -1.28 -5.68
CA GLU A 224 35.28 -2.06 -5.82
C GLU A 224 35.64 -2.36 -7.28
N LYS A 225 34.65 -2.41 -8.17
CA LYS A 225 34.85 -2.53 -9.61
C LYS A 225 35.13 -1.20 -10.31
N GLY A 226 35.23 -0.09 -9.57
CA GLY A 226 35.53 1.22 -10.12
C GLY A 226 34.37 1.90 -10.84
N PHE A 227 33.12 1.45 -10.63
CA PHE A 227 31.97 2.15 -11.19
C PHE A 227 31.62 3.39 -10.36
N PRO A 228 31.55 4.59 -10.96
CA PRO A 228 31.08 5.77 -10.25
C PRO A 228 29.57 5.63 -9.99
N ILE A 229 29.17 5.61 -8.73
CA ILE A 229 27.78 5.34 -8.33
C ILE A 229 27.37 6.16 -7.11
N ILE A 230 26.09 6.55 -7.06
CA ILE A 230 25.49 7.19 -5.88
C ILE A 230 24.14 6.54 -5.61
N LEU A 231 23.93 6.05 -4.39
CA LEU A 231 22.64 5.55 -3.90
C LEU A 231 21.97 6.59 -2.98
N LYS A 232 20.82 7.10 -3.40
CA LYS A 232 19.94 7.97 -2.61
C LYS A 232 18.90 7.12 -1.87
N LEU A 233 18.90 7.18 -0.54
CA LEU A 233 17.95 6.48 0.31
C LEU A 233 16.96 7.48 0.94
N ILE A 234 15.74 7.51 0.41
CA ILE A 234 14.64 8.36 0.89
C ILE A 234 13.71 7.52 1.78
N GLY A 235 13.56 7.93 3.04
CA GLY A 235 12.69 7.25 3.98
C GLY A 235 13.22 7.21 5.39
N ASP A 236 12.54 6.42 6.20
CA ASP A 236 12.90 6.14 7.59
C ASP A 236 12.28 4.81 8.01
N GLY A 237 12.81 4.20 9.07
CA GLY A 237 12.25 2.99 9.63
C GLY A 237 13.20 2.15 10.47
N PRO A 238 12.74 0.96 10.90
CA PRO A 238 13.41 0.16 11.92
C PRO A 238 14.85 -0.23 11.59
N THR A 239 15.17 -0.41 10.29
CA THR A 239 16.53 -0.82 9.87
C THR A 239 17.46 0.35 9.58
N LYS A 240 17.01 1.62 9.73
CA LYS A 240 17.82 2.79 9.37
C LYS A 240 19.18 2.82 10.08
N ILE A 241 19.19 2.68 11.40
CA ILE A 241 20.41 2.77 12.22
C ILE A 241 21.38 1.63 11.85
N GLU A 242 20.86 0.41 11.70
CA GLU A 242 21.62 -0.77 11.28
C GLU A 242 22.27 -0.56 9.91
N ASN A 243 21.50 -0.07 8.93
CA ASN A 243 22.01 0.24 7.59
C ASN A 243 23.07 1.35 7.62
N GLN A 244 22.88 2.42 8.41
CA GLN A 244 23.86 3.50 8.54
C GLN A 244 25.19 3.00 9.12
N LYS A 245 25.14 2.13 10.16
CA LYS A 245 26.34 1.50 10.71
C LYS A 245 27.06 0.64 9.67
N LYS A 246 26.31 -0.13 8.86
CA LYS A 246 26.88 -0.94 7.78
C LYS A 246 27.56 -0.09 6.71
N VAL A 247 26.95 1.03 6.31
CA VAL A 247 27.55 2.00 5.38
C VAL A 247 28.87 2.55 5.91
N MET A 248 28.93 2.89 7.20
CA MET A 248 30.19 3.34 7.83
C MET A 248 31.25 2.23 7.86
N TYR A 249 30.85 1.02 8.26
CA TYR A 249 31.76 -0.12 8.35
C TYR A 249 32.35 -0.52 6.99
N LEU A 250 31.58 -0.40 5.91
CA LEU A 250 32.02 -0.72 4.54
C LEU A 250 32.69 0.46 3.82
N ASP A 251 32.87 1.60 4.51
CA ASP A 251 33.41 2.85 3.96
C ASP A 251 32.66 3.30 2.68
N LEU A 252 31.34 3.40 2.76
CA LEU A 252 30.43 3.76 1.66
C LEU A 252 29.76 5.13 1.84
N LYS A 253 30.32 5.99 2.70
CA LYS A 253 29.73 7.28 3.08
C LYS A 253 29.60 8.26 1.90
N ASP A 254 30.47 8.15 0.91
CA ASP A 254 30.51 9.02 -0.26
C ASP A 254 29.57 8.51 -1.36
N GLU A 255 29.29 7.20 -1.38
CA GLU A 255 28.39 6.56 -2.35
C GLU A 255 26.94 6.46 -1.86
N ILE A 256 26.66 6.46 -0.55
CA ILE A 256 25.30 6.22 -0.01
C ILE A 256 24.80 7.40 0.82
N ILE A 257 23.77 8.06 0.30
CA ILE A 257 23.20 9.29 0.88
C ILE A 257 21.83 9.00 1.51
N PHE A 258 21.74 9.13 2.83
CA PHE A 258 20.47 9.02 3.57
C PHE A 258 19.76 10.37 3.61
N LEU A 259 18.65 10.51 2.87
CA LEU A 259 17.88 11.76 2.76
C LEU A 259 16.75 11.88 3.81
N GLY A 260 16.53 10.84 4.60
CA GLY A 260 15.48 10.81 5.62
C GLY A 260 14.06 10.82 5.04
N SER A 261 13.06 11.00 5.90
CA SER A 261 11.67 11.12 5.48
C SER A 261 11.42 12.46 4.78
N GLN A 262 10.89 12.40 3.55
CA GLN A 262 10.59 13.58 2.73
C GLN A 262 9.09 13.81 2.58
N LYS A 263 8.67 15.07 2.35
CA LYS A 263 7.31 15.35 1.85
C LYS A 263 7.14 14.69 0.48
N HIS A 264 5.98 14.11 0.19
CA HIS A 264 5.76 13.34 -1.05
C HIS A 264 6.01 14.16 -2.33
N GLN A 265 5.71 15.46 -2.31
CA GLN A 265 6.07 16.39 -3.38
C GLN A 265 7.58 16.55 -3.59
N ASN A 266 8.38 16.51 -2.52
CA ASN A 266 9.84 16.57 -2.61
C ASN A 266 10.41 15.26 -3.16
N VAL A 267 9.80 14.12 -2.85
CA VAL A 267 10.19 12.82 -3.41
C VAL A 267 10.18 12.86 -4.94
N SER A 268 9.13 13.45 -5.54
CA SER A 268 9.05 13.66 -6.98
C SER A 268 10.28 14.39 -7.54
N LYS A 269 10.70 15.49 -6.91
CA LYS A 269 11.88 16.28 -7.32
C LYS A 269 13.18 15.52 -7.16
N ILE A 270 13.30 14.69 -6.12
CA ILE A 270 14.50 13.88 -5.92
C ILE A 270 14.57 12.78 -6.97
N ILE A 271 13.46 12.12 -7.26
CA ILE A 271 13.38 11.11 -8.34
C ILE A 271 13.81 11.71 -9.68
N ASP A 272 13.46 12.97 -9.98
CA ASP A 272 13.92 13.64 -11.21
C ASP A 272 15.46 13.60 -11.37
N THR A 273 16.21 13.59 -10.28
CA THR A 273 17.69 13.53 -10.25
C THR A 273 18.29 12.12 -10.22
N GLU A 274 17.47 11.08 -10.32
CA GLU A 274 17.89 9.67 -10.33
C GLU A 274 17.85 9.12 -11.76
N HIS A 275 18.67 8.12 -12.06
CA HIS A 275 18.60 7.38 -13.34
C HIS A 275 17.80 6.08 -13.18
N VAL A 276 18.04 5.39 -12.06
CA VAL A 276 17.44 4.10 -11.73
C VAL A 276 16.66 4.23 -10.43
N LEU A 277 15.42 3.76 -10.41
CA LEU A 277 14.67 3.55 -9.16
C LEU A 277 14.70 2.08 -8.79
N VAL A 278 15.28 1.75 -7.64
CA VAL A 278 15.40 0.37 -7.15
C VAL A 278 14.29 0.02 -6.15
N LEU A 279 13.72 -1.18 -6.30
CA LEU A 279 12.73 -1.75 -5.42
C LEU A 279 13.16 -3.16 -4.97
N PRO A 280 14.16 -3.26 -4.08
CA PRO A 280 14.53 -4.54 -3.48
C PRO A 280 13.44 -4.87 -2.46
N MET A 281 12.69 -5.96 -2.66
CA MET A 281 11.66 -6.36 -1.70
C MET A 281 11.59 -7.86 -1.53
N VAL A 282 11.17 -8.32 -0.36
CA VAL A 282 10.92 -9.74 -0.19
C VAL A 282 9.84 -10.20 -1.16
N LYS A 283 10.09 -11.32 -1.86
CA LYS A 283 9.13 -11.92 -2.79
C LYS A 283 7.80 -12.17 -2.08
N ASN A 284 6.70 -11.85 -2.77
CA ASN A 284 5.32 -12.10 -2.33
C ASN A 284 4.96 -11.44 -0.98
N ILE A 285 5.62 -10.36 -0.59
CA ILE A 285 5.25 -9.61 0.64
C ILE A 285 3.80 -9.10 0.56
N CYS A 286 3.38 -8.65 -0.63
CA CYS A 286 2.00 -8.30 -0.95
C CYS A 286 1.63 -8.89 -2.32
N PRO A 287 0.97 -10.06 -2.39
CA PRO A 287 0.79 -10.83 -3.62
C PRO A 287 -0.28 -10.27 -4.58
N SER A 288 -0.81 -9.08 -4.35
CA SER A 288 -1.69 -8.37 -5.30
C SER A 288 -1.45 -6.86 -5.36
N THR A 289 -0.43 -6.35 -4.67
CA THR A 289 -0.09 -4.92 -4.69
C THR A 289 0.93 -4.63 -5.78
N ILE A 290 0.68 -3.59 -6.57
CA ILE A 290 1.72 -2.90 -7.35
C ILE A 290 2.26 -1.76 -6.47
N PRO A 291 3.58 -1.68 -6.23
CA PRO A 291 4.15 -0.59 -5.43
C PRO A 291 3.94 0.76 -6.14
N ILE A 292 3.25 1.72 -5.51
CA ILE A 292 3.00 3.05 -6.12
C ILE A 292 4.31 3.75 -6.52
N LYS A 293 5.37 3.58 -5.73
CA LYS A 293 6.71 4.11 -6.05
C LYS A 293 7.25 3.67 -7.41
N MET A 294 6.83 2.48 -7.87
CA MET A 294 7.16 1.98 -9.19
C MET A 294 6.50 2.82 -10.29
N LEU A 295 5.19 3.08 -10.16
CA LEU A 295 4.43 3.92 -11.09
C LEU A 295 4.96 5.35 -11.09
N GLU A 296 5.34 5.86 -9.92
CA GLU A 296 6.00 7.16 -9.76
C GLU A 296 7.32 7.22 -10.56
N GLY A 297 8.16 6.19 -10.47
CA GLY A 297 9.40 6.10 -11.28
C GLY A 297 9.12 5.98 -12.78
N VAL A 298 8.14 5.17 -13.18
CA VAL A 298 7.77 4.99 -14.61
C VAL A 298 7.29 6.31 -15.21
N ILE A 299 6.41 7.04 -14.53
CA ILE A 299 5.92 8.35 -14.99
C ILE A 299 7.06 9.35 -15.17
N LYS A 300 8.10 9.24 -14.35
CA LYS A 300 9.31 10.06 -14.37
C LYS A 300 10.38 9.58 -15.36
N GLY A 301 10.06 8.58 -16.19
CA GLY A 301 10.98 8.04 -17.18
C GLY A 301 12.20 7.32 -16.60
N LYS A 302 12.09 6.76 -15.39
CA LYS A 302 13.22 6.11 -14.71
C LYS A 302 13.31 4.63 -15.05
N ILE A 303 14.54 4.11 -15.11
CA ILE A 303 14.78 2.67 -15.20
C ILE A 303 14.34 2.05 -13.88
N ILE A 304 13.45 1.06 -13.94
CA ILE A 304 12.95 0.37 -12.75
C ILE A 304 13.75 -0.90 -12.54
N LEU A 305 14.50 -0.97 -11.44
CA LEU A 305 15.23 -2.17 -11.03
C LEU A 305 14.52 -2.83 -9.84
N THR A 306 14.09 -4.08 -9.98
CA THR A 306 13.40 -4.78 -8.90
C THR A 306 13.61 -6.28 -8.99
N ASN A 307 13.59 -6.95 -7.84
CA ASN A 307 13.75 -8.38 -7.76
C ASN A 307 12.42 -9.11 -8.00
N ASN A 308 11.91 -9.00 -9.24
CA ASN A 308 10.81 -9.78 -9.82
C ASN A 308 9.83 -10.37 -8.77
N SER A 309 9.10 -9.49 -8.08
CA SER A 309 8.08 -9.89 -7.12
C SER A 309 6.73 -9.95 -7.83
N GLY A 310 6.23 -11.17 -8.04
CA GLY A 310 4.92 -11.54 -8.62
C GLY A 310 4.22 -10.48 -9.48
N ASN A 311 3.54 -9.55 -8.83
CA ASN A 311 2.65 -8.59 -9.47
C ASN A 311 3.30 -7.59 -10.41
N ILE A 312 4.58 -7.30 -10.18
CA ILE A 312 5.36 -6.38 -11.00
C ILE A 312 5.36 -6.85 -12.46
N LYS A 313 5.37 -8.17 -12.70
CA LYS A 313 5.29 -8.72 -14.06
C LYS A 313 3.99 -8.38 -14.77
N SER A 314 2.84 -8.49 -14.09
CA SER A 314 1.54 -8.20 -14.70
C SER A 314 1.38 -6.75 -15.14
N LEU A 315 2.13 -5.81 -14.54
CA LEU A 315 2.10 -4.42 -14.94
C LEU A 315 2.73 -4.21 -16.34
N PHE A 316 3.78 -4.95 -16.65
CA PHE A 316 4.51 -4.80 -17.92
C PHE A 316 4.19 -5.89 -18.94
N ASN A 317 3.58 -6.99 -18.51
CA ASN A 317 3.07 -8.02 -19.39
C ASN A 317 1.69 -8.49 -18.89
N PRO A 318 0.59 -7.86 -19.36
CA PRO A 318 -0.75 -8.15 -18.88
C PRO A 318 -1.24 -9.57 -19.24
N TYR A 319 -0.52 -10.30 -20.11
CA TYR A 319 -0.87 -11.64 -20.58
C TYR A 319 -0.07 -12.78 -19.92
N TYR A 320 0.89 -12.48 -19.05
CA TYR A 320 1.78 -13.50 -18.49
C TYR A 320 1.10 -14.48 -17.52
N ASP A 321 -0.06 -14.12 -16.97
CA ASP A 321 -0.83 -14.94 -16.02
C ASP A 321 -2.09 -15.58 -16.65
N LEU A 322 -2.22 -15.57 -17.99
CA LEU A 322 -3.32 -16.18 -18.75
C LEU A 322 -2.92 -17.51 -19.45
N VAL A 323 -1.75 -18.06 -19.14
CA VAL A 323 -1.28 -19.37 -19.63
C VAL A 323 -1.19 -20.37 -18.49
#